data_AF-C0B8A6-F1
#
_entry.id   AF-C0B8A6-F1
#
_cell.length_a   1.000
_cell.length_b   1.000
_cell.length_c   1.000
_cell.angle_alpha   90.00
_cell.angle_beta   90.00
_cell.angle_gamma   90.00
#
_symmetry.space_group_name_H-M   'P 1'
#
loop_
_entity.id
_entity.type
_entity.pdbx_description
1 polymer ?
#
loop_
_entity_poly.entity_id
_entity_poly.type
_entity_poly.pdbx_seq_one_letter_code
_entity_poly.pdbx_strand_id
1 'polypeptide(L)'
;MMVQICDQVTGESRWDGAQKKNVYGCYVHGIFDDREVADALIGALLEEKGYGEEAMHSMDYHAYKEKQYQILANAVRENMDMKKIYEIIEKGNAAECFI
;
A
#
# COMPACT_ATOMS: atom_id res chain seq x y z
N MET A 1 12.67 18.21 2.59
CA MET A 1 11.86 18.10 3.80
C MET A 1 12.18 16.77 4.46
N MET A 2 12.48 16.75 5.75
CA MET A 2 12.57 15.52 6.56
C MET A 2 11.36 15.50 7.49
N VAL A 3 10.80 14.32 7.75
CA VAL A 3 9.68 14.14 8.67
C VAL A 3 10.19 13.39 9.90
N GLN A 4 9.74 13.79 11.08
CA GLN A 4 10.06 13.05 12.29
C GLN A 4 9.05 11.90 12.46
N ILE A 5 9.55 10.67 12.51
CA ILE A 5 8.76 9.46 12.72
C ILE A 5 9.05 8.94 14.13
N CYS A 6 8.00 8.59 14.87
CA CYS A 6 8.10 7.91 16.15
C CYS A 6 7.84 6.42 15.96
N ASP A 7 8.78 5.59 16.37
CA ASP A 7 8.62 4.14 16.40
C ASP A 7 7.59 3.77 17.48
N GLN A 8 6.51 3.08 17.09
CA GLN A 8 5.44 2.73 18.04
C GLN A 8 5.80 1.59 19.01
N VAL A 9 6.89 0.86 18.75
CA VAL A 9 7.38 -0.23 19.59
C VAL A 9 8.43 0.27 20.58
N THR A 10 9.40 1.06 20.10
CA THR A 10 10.51 1.55 20.95
C THR A 10 10.26 2.94 21.53
N GLY A 11 9.34 3.72 20.96
CA GLY A 11 9.09 5.11 21.33
C GLY A 11 10.16 6.10 20.85
N GLU A 12 11.16 5.63 20.11
CA GLU A 12 12.23 6.47 19.61
C GLU A 12 11.77 7.32 18.42
N SER A 13 12.14 8.60 18.43
CA SER A 13 11.88 9.50 17.32
C SER A 13 13.12 9.63 16.43
N ARG A 14 12.96 9.43 15.13
CA ARG A 14 14.01 9.62 14.13
C ARG A 14 13.54 10.50 12.99
N TRP A 15 14.46 11.22 12.37
CA TRP A 15 14.18 11.89 11.10
C TRP A 15 14.27 10.88 9.96
N ASP A 16 13.25 10.87 9.10
CA ASP A 16 13.22 10.03 7.91
C ASP A 16 12.84 10.87 6.68
N GLY A 17 13.16 10.32 5.52
CA GLY A 17 12.96 10.92 4.23
C GLY A 17 14.10 11.84 3.79
N ALA A 18 14.19 12.04 2.49
CA ALA A 18 15.10 12.96 1.83
C ALA A 18 14.38 13.66 0.67
N GLN A 19 14.78 14.89 0.39
CA GLN A 19 14.24 15.65 -0.74
C GLN A 19 15.34 16.49 -1.39
N LYS A 20 15.38 16.47 -2.73
CA LYS A 20 16.18 17.38 -3.54
C LYS A 20 15.36 17.83 -4.76
N LYS A 21 14.98 19.11 -4.80
CA LYS A 21 14.05 19.67 -5.81
C LYS A 21 12.75 18.85 -5.84
N ASN A 22 12.37 18.32 -6.99
CA ASN A 22 11.19 17.47 -7.22
C ASN A 22 11.45 15.97 -6.94
N VAL A 23 12.60 15.61 -6.37
CA VAL A 23 12.93 14.23 -6.00
C VAL A 23 12.71 14.06 -4.50
N TYR A 24 11.89 13.08 -4.13
CA TYR A 24 11.55 12.71 -2.76
C TYR A 24 11.85 11.23 -2.57
N GLY A 25 12.41 10.85 -1.42
CA GLY A 25 12.66 9.46 -1.06
C GLY A 25 12.33 9.21 0.41
N CYS A 26 11.70 8.09 0.71
CA CYS A 26 11.41 7.62 2.06
C CYS A 26 11.48 6.08 2.11
N TYR A 27 11.77 5.52 3.28
CA TYR A 27 11.69 4.07 3.51
C TYR A 27 10.29 3.61 3.93
N VAL A 28 9.34 4.54 4.06
CA VAL A 28 7.94 4.23 4.34
C VAL A 28 7.34 3.47 3.16
N HIS A 29 6.96 2.21 3.40
CA HIS A 29 6.21 1.41 2.44
C HIS A 29 4.75 1.88 2.37
N GLY A 30 4.14 1.80 1.18
CA GLY A 30 2.74 2.18 1.00
C GLY A 30 2.46 3.68 1.07
N ILE A 31 3.48 4.55 0.93
CA ILE A 31 3.28 6.01 0.92
C ILE A 31 2.28 6.48 -0.16
N PHE A 32 2.14 5.73 -1.26
CA PHE A 32 1.17 6.00 -2.32
C PHE A 32 -0.15 5.24 -2.18
N ASP A 33 -0.30 4.40 -1.15
CA ASP A 33 -1.59 3.78 -0.83
C ASP A 33 -2.54 4.76 -0.15
N ASP A 34 -2.00 5.81 0.47
CA ASP A 34 -2.79 6.89 1.05
C ASP A 34 -3.27 7.82 -0.07
N ARG A 35 -4.60 7.99 -0.15
CA ARG A 35 -5.24 8.81 -1.18
C ARG A 35 -4.81 10.27 -1.09
N GLU A 36 -4.67 10.82 0.11
CA GLU A 36 -4.32 12.24 0.29
C GLU A 36 -2.93 12.51 -0.26
N VAL A 37 -1.99 11.59 -0.02
CA VAL A 37 -0.61 11.70 -0.53
C VAL A 37 -0.58 11.55 -2.05
N ALA A 38 -1.29 10.58 -2.61
CA ALA A 38 -1.36 10.35 -4.05
C ALA A 38 -2.02 11.53 -4.79
N ASP A 39 -3.15 12.03 -4.27
CA ASP A 39 -3.90 13.14 -4.86
C ASP A 39 -3.10 14.44 -4.79
N ALA A 40 -2.43 14.73 -3.67
CA ALA A 40 -1.56 15.89 -3.55
C ALA A 40 -0.39 15.85 -4.54
N LEU A 41 0.23 14.68 -4.74
CA LEU A 41 1.31 14.51 -5.70
C LEU A 41 0.82 14.68 -7.15
N ILE A 42 -0.33 14.08 -7.49
CA ILE A 42 -0.93 14.21 -8.82
C ILE A 42 -1.33 15.66 -9.09
N GLY A 43 -1.96 16.35 -8.13
CA GLY A 43 -2.32 17.76 -8.24
C GLY A 43 -1.12 18.64 -8.54
N ALA A 44 -0.02 18.49 -7.78
CA ALA A 44 1.21 19.23 -8.02
C ALA A 44 1.82 18.95 -9.42
N LEU A 45 1.71 17.72 -9.92
CA LEU A 45 2.19 17.36 -11.27
C LEU A 45 1.31 17.91 -12.39
N LEU A 46 -0.01 18.00 -12.18
CA LEU A 46 -0.95 18.58 -13.14
C LEU A 46 -0.74 20.09 -13.26
N GLU A 47 -0.58 20.78 -12.12
CA GLU A 47 -0.31 22.22 -12.06
C GLU A 47 0.99 22.57 -12.80
N GLU A 48 2.10 21.87 -12.50
CA GLU A 48 3.39 22.07 -13.17
C GLU A 48 3.30 21.85 -14.69
N LYS A 49 2.41 20.97 -15.14
CA LYS A 49 2.17 20.68 -16.56
C LYS A 49 1.14 21.61 -17.22
N GLY A 50 0.50 22.50 -16.46
CA GLY A 50 -0.51 23.43 -16.96
C GLY A 50 -1.88 22.79 -17.23
N TYR A 51 -2.18 21.65 -16.62
CA TYR A 51 -3.50 21.02 -16.67
C TYR A 51 -4.36 21.52 -15.50
N GLY A 52 -5.64 21.83 -15.77
CA GLY A 52 -6.59 22.22 -14.73
C GLY A 52 -7.03 21.04 -13.86
N GLU A 53 -7.56 21.34 -12.67
CA GLU A 53 -8.08 20.36 -11.69
C GLU A 53 -9.14 19.40 -12.28
N GLU A 54 -9.77 19.77 -13.40
CA GLU A 54 -10.72 18.92 -14.13
C GLU A 54 -10.10 17.59 -14.63
N ALA A 55 -8.77 17.53 -14.79
CA ALA A 55 -8.06 16.29 -15.12
C ALA A 55 -8.00 15.30 -13.94
N MET A 56 -8.31 15.75 -12.73
CA MET A 56 -8.34 14.94 -11.51
C MET A 56 -9.66 14.16 -11.44
N HIS A 57 -9.90 13.29 -12.44
CA HIS A 57 -10.98 12.33 -12.36
C HIS A 57 -10.70 11.39 -11.19
N SER A 58 -11.50 11.55 -10.12
CA SER A 58 -11.45 10.73 -8.92
C SER A 58 -11.76 9.28 -9.27
N MET A 59 -10.73 8.51 -9.62
CA MET A 59 -10.86 7.07 -9.65
C MET A 59 -11.06 6.63 -8.19
N ASP A 60 -12.10 5.84 -7.92
CA ASP A 60 -12.31 5.28 -6.60
C ASP A 60 -11.20 4.26 -6.33
N TYR A 61 -10.11 4.73 -5.70
CA TYR A 61 -8.93 3.92 -5.42
C TYR A 61 -9.28 2.72 -4.54
N HIS A 62 -10.23 2.87 -3.63
CA HIS A 62 -10.69 1.76 -2.79
C HIS A 62 -11.38 0.70 -3.66
N ALA A 63 -12.31 1.11 -4.53
CA ALA A 63 -12.95 0.19 -5.46
C ALA A 63 -11.97 -0.46 -6.44
N TYR A 64 -10.95 0.29 -6.90
CA TYR A 64 -9.89 -0.23 -7.77
C TYR A 64 -9.03 -1.27 -7.04
N LYS A 65 -8.60 -0.98 -5.81
CA LYS A 65 -7.80 -1.89 -4.98
C LYS A 65 -8.57 -3.17 -4.66
N GLU A 66 -9.84 -3.05 -4.31
CA GLU A 66 -10.72 -4.20 -4.07
C GLU A 66 -10.86 -5.08 -5.33
N LYS A 67 -11.01 -4.44 -6.50
CA LYS A 67 -11.00 -5.16 -7.78
C LYS A 67 -9.69 -5.93 -8.02
N GLN A 68 -8.54 -5.36 -7.67
CA GLN A 68 -7.26 -6.05 -7.78
C GLN A 68 -7.15 -7.23 -6.81
N TYR A 69 -7.64 -7.09 -5.58
CA TYR A 69 -7.71 -8.22 -4.64
C TYR A 69 -8.60 -9.34 -5.14
N GLN A 70 -9.74 -8.99 -5.75
CA GLN A 70 -10.62 -10.00 -6.34
C GLN A 70 -9.95 -10.74 -7.50
N ILE A 71 -9.24 -10.04 -8.38
CA ILE A 71 -8.47 -10.65 -9.48
C ILE A 71 -7.44 -11.62 -8.92
N LEU A 72 -6.66 -11.20 -7.92
CA LEU A 72 -5.66 -12.04 -7.27
C LEU A 72 -6.30 -13.28 -6.64
N ALA A 73 -7.36 -13.09 -5.85
CA ALA A 73 -8.06 -14.17 -5.18
C ALA A 73 -8.66 -15.18 -6.18
N ASN A 74 -9.16 -14.70 -7.32
CA ASN A 74 -9.65 -15.58 -8.39
C ASN A 74 -8.50 -16.38 -9.01
N ALA A 75 -7.40 -15.73 -9.39
CA ALA A 75 -6.23 -16.40 -9.95
C ALA A 75 -5.68 -17.48 -9.00
N VAL A 76 -5.62 -17.19 -7.71
CA VAL A 76 -5.21 -18.13 -6.65
C VAL A 76 -6.15 -19.34 -6.61
N ARG A 77 -7.48 -19.13 -6.62
CA ARG A 77 -8.47 -20.22 -6.59
C ARG A 77 -8.47 -21.07 -7.86
N GLU A 78 -8.23 -20.46 -9.02
CA GLU A 78 -8.21 -21.14 -10.31
C GLU A 78 -6.97 -22.02 -10.49
N ASN A 79 -5.83 -21.61 -9.91
CA ASN A 79 -4.54 -22.25 -10.15
C ASN A 79 -4.05 -23.13 -9.00
N MET A 80 -4.78 -23.18 -7.87
CA MET A 80 -4.36 -23.98 -6.72
C MET A 80 -5.47 -24.90 -6.22
N ASP A 81 -5.06 -26.06 -5.68
CA ASP A 81 -5.95 -26.97 -4.97
C ASP A 81 -6.31 -26.39 -3.60
N MET A 82 -7.39 -25.60 -3.58
CA MET A 82 -7.86 -24.94 -2.37
C MET A 82 -8.28 -25.94 -1.29
N LYS A 83 -8.80 -27.13 -1.65
CA LYS A 83 -9.17 -28.15 -0.66
C LYS A 83 -7.94 -28.61 0.10
N LYS A 84 -6.87 -28.94 -0.62
CA LYS A 84 -5.60 -29.37 -0.01
C LYS A 84 -4.98 -28.28 0.85
N ILE A 85 -5.09 -27.02 0.46
CA ILE A 85 -4.60 -25.89 1.28
C ILE A 85 -5.38 -25.76 2.58
N TYR A 86 -6.71 -25.82 2.54
CA TYR A 86 -7.52 -25.78 3.75
C TYR A 86 -7.22 -26.96 4.66
N GLU A 87 -7.06 -28.18 4.12
CA GLU A 87 -6.64 -29.34 4.92
C GLU A 87 -5.30 -29.12 5.61
N ILE A 88 -4.31 -28.52 4.93
CA ILE A 88 -3.00 -28.23 5.50
C ILE A 88 -3.11 -27.19 6.63
N ILE A 89 -3.87 -26.11 6.41
CA ILE A 89 -4.08 -25.05 7.40
C ILE A 89 -4.79 -25.61 8.64
N GLU A 90 -5.86 -26.38 8.45
CA GLU A 90 -6.62 -26.98 9.56
C GLU A 90 -5.79 -28.00 10.34
N LYS A 91 -5.03 -28.86 9.65
CA LYS A 91 -4.11 -29.81 10.31
C LYS A 91 -2.98 -29.11 11.03
N GLY A 92 -2.46 -28.01 10.49
CA GLY A 92 -1.45 -27.17 11.13
C GLY A 92 -1.98 -26.45 12.37
N ASN A 93 -3.22 -25.96 12.33
CA ASN A 93 -3.87 -25.33 13.48
C ASN A 93 -4.23 -26.35 14.59
N ALA A 94 -4.49 -27.60 14.23
CA ALA A 94 -4.76 -28.69 15.17
C ALA A 94 -3.48 -29.35 15.72
N ALA A 95 -2.31 -29.08 15.12
CA ALA A 95 -1.05 -29.53 15.67
C ALA A 95 -0.67 -28.65 16.86
N GLU A 96 -0.45 -29.26 18.02
CA GLU A 96 0.20 -28.56 19.13
C GLU A 96 1.56 -28.04 18.64
N CYS A 97 1.72 -26.72 18.69
CA CYS A 97 3.00 -26.08 18.45
C CYS A 97 3.92 -26.53 19.60
N PHE A 98 4.76 -27.53 19.36
CA PHE A 98 5.87 -27.87 20.25
C PHE A 98 6.90 -26.75 20.12
N ILE A 99 6.75 -25.72 20.96
CA ILE A 99 7.78 -24.74 21.28
C ILE A 99 8.62 -25.29 22.43
#